data_AF-A0A1W9HU45-F1
#
_entry.id   AF-A0A1W9HU45-F1
#
_cell.length_a   1.000
_cell.length_b   1.000
_cell.length_c   1.000
_cell.angle_alpha   90.00
_cell.angle_beta   90.00
_cell.angle_gamma   90.00
#
_symmetry.space_group_name_H-M   'P 1'
#
loop_
_entity.id
_entity.type
_entity.pdbx_description
1 polymer ?
#
loop_
_entity_poly.entity_id
_entity_poly.type
_entity_poly.pdbx_seq_one_letter_code
_entity_poly.pdbx_strand_id
1 'polypeptide(L)'
;MELDRNLVHWYFNDDVVPYVFIRKENRINRPGTLHKSTWFHKEPMYIDALKMKNVDFANEILNMESKAFAATNMPMPRWVFYDCAIVPGFVAGFAMKRKSVPAKVLEAIKPIGNSEWLPISLFIIIPSSNPGEWVAHNLCSFNSLVEKPHQFSSLGFLSKAFALWYANIAIQVGMTQWTSPALKLHCNYGKFEILTAYTPIHSYATTLTYRLIVDPKFWGNFFKENLDERSYAEDLVASPYRVDPAKEQSLIDFQSVLEREERNYYLNAIEILNKPLGSPYQIYQEK
;
A
#
# COMPACT_ATOMS: atom_id res chain seq x y z
N MET A 1 -10.55 5.11 17.27
CA MET A 1 -9.93 6.44 17.07
C MET A 1 -10.52 7.05 15.82
N GLU A 2 -10.97 8.30 15.85
CA GLU A 2 -11.48 8.99 14.66
C GLU A 2 -10.32 9.57 13.84
N LEU A 3 -10.56 9.85 12.55
CA LEU A 3 -9.60 10.57 11.72
C LEU A 3 -9.60 12.06 12.09
N ASP A 4 -8.41 12.59 12.40
CA ASP A 4 -8.26 14.01 12.69
C ASP A 4 -8.44 14.84 11.41
N ARG A 5 -9.47 15.70 11.43
CA ARG A 5 -9.80 16.63 10.34
C ARG A 5 -8.66 17.59 10.01
N ASN A 6 -7.81 17.94 10.97
CA ASN A 6 -6.68 18.83 10.73
C ASN A 6 -5.56 18.11 9.95
N LEU A 7 -5.32 16.84 10.26
CA LEU A 7 -4.26 16.05 9.64
C LEU A 7 -4.60 15.59 8.22
N VAL A 8 -5.88 15.28 7.96
CA VAL A 8 -6.36 14.77 6.67
C VAL A 8 -7.56 15.57 6.14
N HIS A 9 -7.51 16.90 6.22
CA HIS A 9 -8.58 17.81 5.81
C HIS A 9 -9.12 17.55 4.39
N TRP A 10 -8.25 17.19 3.45
CA TRP A 10 -8.60 16.88 2.06
C TRP A 10 -9.63 15.74 1.96
N TYR A 11 -9.59 14.76 2.88
CA TYR A 11 -10.50 13.62 2.88
C TYR A 11 -11.94 14.03 3.20
N PHE A 12 -12.13 15.11 3.95
CA PHE A 12 -13.44 15.63 4.34
C PHE A 12 -14.05 16.58 3.29
N ASN A 13 -13.36 16.86 2.21
CA ASN A 13 -13.92 17.62 1.08
C ASN A 13 -14.97 16.75 0.33
N ASP A 14 -16.16 17.27 0.08
CA ASP A 14 -17.24 16.56 -0.63
C ASP A 14 -16.90 16.24 -2.09
N ASP A 15 -15.93 16.95 -2.66
CA ASP A 15 -15.37 16.67 -3.98
C ASP A 15 -14.29 15.57 -3.95
N VAL A 16 -14.09 14.90 -2.81
CA VAL A 16 -13.23 13.71 -2.69
C VAL A 16 -14.06 12.53 -2.22
N VAL A 17 -13.94 11.41 -2.94
CA VAL A 17 -14.64 10.16 -2.62
C VAL A 17 -13.69 8.97 -2.77
N PRO A 18 -13.85 7.91 -1.95
CA PRO A 18 -13.21 6.65 -2.26
C PRO A 18 -13.78 6.09 -3.57
N TYR A 19 -12.99 5.28 -4.28
CA TYR A 19 -13.47 4.52 -5.42
C TYR A 19 -12.99 3.07 -5.35
N VAL A 20 -13.73 2.19 -6.01
CA VAL A 20 -13.38 0.80 -6.24
C VAL A 20 -13.60 0.50 -7.72
N PHE A 21 -12.50 0.36 -8.45
CA PHE A 21 -12.46 -0.02 -9.86
C PHE A 21 -12.32 -1.53 -9.96
N ILE A 22 -13.41 -2.20 -10.32
CA ILE A 22 -13.62 -3.63 -10.08
C ILE A 22 -14.62 -4.23 -11.06
N ARG A 23 -14.50 -5.52 -11.33
CA ARG A 23 -15.56 -6.29 -11.99
C ARG A 23 -16.76 -6.46 -11.08
N LYS A 24 -17.98 -6.47 -11.63
CA LYS A 24 -19.19 -6.64 -10.80
C LYS A 24 -19.14 -7.93 -9.97
N GLU A 25 -18.58 -9.00 -10.53
CA GLU A 25 -18.49 -10.32 -9.88
C GLU A 25 -17.48 -10.35 -8.72
N ASN A 26 -16.46 -9.48 -8.74
CA ASN A 26 -15.41 -9.44 -7.71
C ASN A 26 -15.79 -8.54 -6.52
N ARG A 27 -16.97 -7.89 -6.55
CA ARG A 27 -17.39 -6.95 -5.50
C ARG A 27 -17.48 -7.62 -4.15
N ILE A 28 -17.02 -6.90 -3.13
CA ILE A 28 -17.11 -7.35 -1.74
C ILE A 28 -18.51 -7.05 -1.22
N ASN A 29 -19.25 -8.10 -0.87
CA ASN A 29 -20.67 -7.99 -0.47
C ASN A 29 -20.89 -7.25 0.86
N ARG A 30 -19.93 -7.35 1.79
CA ARG A 30 -20.02 -6.75 3.12
C ARG A 30 -18.69 -6.08 3.49
N PRO A 31 -18.38 -4.91 2.89
CA PRO A 31 -17.13 -4.22 3.17
C PRO A 31 -16.99 -3.87 4.66
N GLY A 32 -15.78 -3.98 5.20
CA GLY A 32 -15.48 -3.51 6.55
C GLY A 32 -16.05 -4.32 7.72
N THR A 33 -16.59 -5.52 7.49
CA THR A 33 -17.12 -6.38 8.56
C THR A 33 -16.06 -7.05 9.42
N LEU A 34 -14.86 -7.30 8.88
CA LEU A 34 -13.76 -7.88 9.66
C LEU A 34 -13.10 -6.81 10.54
N HIS A 35 -12.91 -5.62 9.99
CA HIS A 35 -12.10 -4.57 10.57
C HIS A 35 -12.99 -3.45 11.12
N LYS A 36 -13.14 -3.38 12.45
CA LYS A 36 -13.87 -2.29 13.10
C LYS A 36 -13.10 -0.97 12.96
N SER A 37 -13.54 -0.12 12.04
CA SER A 37 -12.99 1.23 11.83
C SER A 37 -14.11 2.21 11.49
N THR A 38 -14.05 3.41 12.08
CA THR A 38 -14.99 4.52 11.80
C THR A 38 -14.47 5.48 10.72
N TRP A 39 -13.30 5.19 10.14
CA TRP A 39 -12.61 6.11 9.22
C TRP A 39 -13.34 6.25 7.89
N PHE A 40 -13.92 5.16 7.40
CA PHE A 40 -14.47 5.06 6.04
C PHE A 40 -16.00 5.10 6.07
N HIS A 41 -16.55 6.31 6.07
CA HIS A 41 -18.00 6.57 6.11
C HIS A 41 -18.56 7.06 4.77
N LYS A 42 -17.69 7.47 3.84
CA LYS A 42 -18.10 7.89 2.49
C LYS A 42 -18.40 6.65 1.64
N GLU A 43 -19.55 6.65 0.95
CA GLU A 43 -19.87 5.62 -0.02
C GLU A 43 -18.87 5.67 -1.19
N PRO A 44 -18.23 4.55 -1.55
CA PRO A 44 -17.29 4.55 -2.65
C PRO A 44 -17.99 4.55 -4.01
N MET A 45 -17.39 5.23 -4.97
CA MET A 45 -17.77 5.06 -6.37
C MET A 45 -17.38 3.68 -6.86
N TYR A 46 -18.36 2.89 -7.29
CA TYR A 46 -18.11 1.60 -7.93
C TYR A 46 -18.01 1.75 -9.44
N ILE A 47 -16.82 1.52 -9.97
CA ILE A 47 -16.53 1.69 -11.39
C ILE A 47 -16.30 0.31 -12.00
N ASP A 48 -17.26 -0.14 -12.81
CA ASP A 48 -17.22 -1.45 -13.45
C ASP A 48 -16.16 -1.49 -14.57
N ALA A 49 -15.11 -2.27 -14.35
CA ALA A 49 -13.96 -2.32 -15.24
C ALA A 49 -14.27 -2.94 -16.62
N LEU A 50 -15.41 -3.63 -16.78
CA LEU A 50 -15.82 -4.24 -18.06
C LEU A 50 -16.66 -3.30 -18.92
N LYS A 51 -16.97 -2.08 -18.44
CA LYS A 51 -17.79 -1.13 -19.20
C LYS A 51 -16.92 -0.15 -19.97
N MET A 52 -17.12 -0.09 -21.29
CA MET A 52 -16.42 0.85 -22.18
C MET A 52 -16.49 2.31 -21.71
N LYS A 53 -17.62 2.75 -21.14
CA LYS A 53 -17.77 4.11 -20.62
C LYS A 53 -16.78 4.47 -19.49
N ASN A 54 -16.14 3.47 -18.87
CA ASN A 54 -15.19 3.64 -17.78
C ASN A 54 -13.72 3.57 -18.23
N VAL A 55 -13.46 3.44 -19.54
CA VAL A 55 -12.10 3.36 -20.10
C VAL A 55 -11.28 4.62 -19.78
N ASP A 56 -11.90 5.80 -19.80
CA ASP A 56 -11.20 7.04 -19.47
C ASP A 56 -10.69 7.04 -18.03
N PHE A 57 -11.47 6.53 -17.07
CA PHE A 57 -11.03 6.43 -15.69
C PHE A 57 -9.86 5.46 -15.54
N ALA A 58 -9.90 4.32 -16.24
CA ALA A 58 -8.78 3.37 -16.28
C ALA A 58 -7.52 3.98 -16.90
N ASN A 59 -7.68 4.77 -17.96
CA ASN A 59 -6.59 5.51 -18.61
C ASN A 59 -5.95 6.51 -17.62
N GLU A 60 -6.74 7.19 -16.79
CA GLU A 60 -6.20 8.11 -15.78
C GLU A 60 -5.48 7.39 -14.63
N ILE A 61 -5.96 6.22 -14.20
CA ILE A 61 -5.24 5.36 -13.24
C ILE A 61 -3.85 5.03 -13.79
N LEU A 62 -3.80 4.53 -15.04
CA LEU A 62 -2.54 4.16 -15.70
C LEU A 62 -1.64 5.37 -15.96
N ASN A 63 -2.20 6.52 -16.33
CA ASN A 63 -1.43 7.77 -16.54
C ASN A 63 -0.72 8.22 -15.26
N MET A 64 -1.44 8.24 -14.13
CA MET A 64 -0.86 8.59 -12.82
C MET A 64 0.19 7.55 -12.40
N GLU A 65 -0.13 6.26 -12.54
CA GLU A 65 0.76 5.16 -12.18
C GLU A 65 2.07 5.20 -12.97
N SER A 66 1.98 5.32 -14.30
CA SER A 66 3.15 5.30 -15.17
C SER A 66 4.09 6.47 -14.89
N LYS A 67 3.55 7.63 -14.49
CA LYS A 67 4.35 8.78 -14.06
C LYS A 67 5.00 8.55 -12.70
N ALA A 68 4.27 7.96 -11.75
CA ALA A 68 4.78 7.70 -10.40
C ALA A 68 5.97 6.73 -10.41
N PHE A 69 5.98 5.77 -11.35
CA PHE A 69 7.02 4.75 -11.47
C PHE A 69 7.98 4.96 -12.66
N ALA A 70 7.89 6.11 -13.36
CA ALA A 70 8.77 6.44 -14.49
C ALA A 70 10.25 6.47 -14.08
N ALA A 71 10.56 7.10 -12.93
CA ALA A 71 11.93 7.23 -12.43
C ALA A 71 12.58 5.88 -12.09
N THR A 72 11.77 4.87 -11.78
CA THR A 72 12.24 3.52 -11.47
C THR A 72 12.17 2.57 -12.67
N ASN A 73 11.76 3.07 -13.85
CA ASN A 73 11.53 2.26 -15.06
C ASN A 73 10.63 1.03 -14.82
N MET A 74 9.61 1.20 -13.98
CA MET A 74 8.65 0.15 -13.63
C MET A 74 7.19 0.60 -13.83
N PRO A 75 6.82 1.31 -14.91
CA PRO A 75 5.40 1.55 -15.19
C PRO A 75 4.69 0.21 -15.44
N MET A 76 3.50 0.05 -14.89
CA MET A 76 2.72 -1.17 -15.07
C MET A 76 2.16 -1.22 -16.50
N PRO A 77 2.47 -2.26 -17.28
CA PRO A 77 1.85 -2.46 -18.60
C PRO A 77 0.33 -2.61 -18.49
N ARG A 78 -0.41 -2.12 -19.49
CA ARG A 78 -1.89 -2.21 -19.51
C ARG A 78 -2.40 -3.65 -19.39
N TRP A 79 -1.71 -4.61 -20.00
CA TRP A 79 -2.10 -6.02 -19.90
C TRP A 79 -1.91 -6.55 -18.47
N VAL A 80 -0.83 -6.19 -17.76
CA VAL A 80 -0.65 -6.54 -16.34
C VAL A 80 -1.76 -5.92 -15.49
N PHE A 81 -2.08 -4.65 -15.73
CA PHE A 81 -3.19 -3.99 -15.05
C PHE A 81 -4.50 -4.75 -15.27
N TYR A 82 -4.85 -5.09 -16.51
CA TYR A 82 -6.11 -5.75 -16.77
C TYR A 82 -6.11 -7.23 -16.32
N ASP A 83 -5.19 -8.03 -16.86
CA ASP A 83 -5.16 -9.48 -16.70
C ASP A 83 -4.79 -9.90 -15.28
N CYS A 84 -3.81 -9.22 -14.67
CA CYS A 84 -3.28 -9.62 -13.36
C CYS A 84 -3.93 -8.86 -12.20
N ALA A 85 -4.34 -7.60 -12.39
CA ALA A 85 -4.92 -6.79 -11.31
C ALA A 85 -6.45 -6.75 -11.35
N ILE A 86 -7.06 -6.40 -12.49
CA ILE A 86 -8.52 -6.19 -12.58
C ILE A 86 -9.31 -7.50 -12.66
N VAL A 87 -8.87 -8.44 -13.49
CA VAL A 87 -9.61 -9.69 -13.72
C VAL A 87 -9.74 -10.50 -12.42
N PRO A 88 -8.66 -10.76 -11.66
CA PRO A 88 -8.75 -11.52 -10.41
C PRO A 88 -8.98 -10.63 -9.17
N GLY A 89 -8.62 -9.35 -9.21
CA GLY A 89 -8.62 -8.45 -8.05
C GLY A 89 -9.42 -7.17 -8.27
N PHE A 90 -8.92 -6.07 -7.69
CA PHE A 90 -9.46 -4.73 -7.87
C PHE A 90 -8.44 -3.63 -7.59
N VAL A 91 -8.79 -2.40 -7.99
CA VAL A 91 -8.08 -1.19 -7.58
C VAL A 91 -8.97 -0.33 -6.72
N ALA A 92 -8.44 0.15 -5.60
CA ALA A 92 -9.13 1.08 -4.72
C ALA A 92 -8.24 2.26 -4.37
N GLY A 93 -8.85 3.40 -4.10
CA GLY A 93 -8.14 4.62 -3.75
C GLY A 93 -9.12 5.77 -3.59
N PHE A 94 -8.63 6.98 -3.78
CA PHE A 94 -9.47 8.18 -3.77
C PHE A 94 -9.51 8.83 -5.14
N ALA A 95 -10.66 9.39 -5.46
CA ALA A 95 -10.89 10.22 -6.62
C ALA A 95 -11.35 11.61 -6.16
N MET A 96 -11.00 12.61 -6.94
CA MET A 96 -11.39 14.00 -6.71
C MET A 96 -12.10 14.54 -7.94
N LYS A 97 -13.14 15.36 -7.76
CA LYS A 97 -13.74 16.08 -8.89
C LYS A 97 -12.66 16.94 -9.53
N ARG A 98 -12.52 16.85 -10.84
CA ARG A 98 -11.48 17.52 -11.63
C ARG A 98 -11.44 19.03 -11.37
N LYS A 99 -12.60 19.67 -11.20
CA LYS A 99 -12.71 21.11 -10.89
C LYS A 99 -12.07 21.51 -9.56
N SER A 100 -11.88 20.55 -8.65
CA SER A 100 -11.39 20.76 -7.29
C SER A 100 -9.96 20.23 -7.10
N VAL A 101 -9.37 19.64 -8.15
CA VAL A 101 -7.97 19.21 -8.15
C VAL A 101 -7.08 20.45 -8.21
N PRO A 102 -6.09 20.61 -7.31
CA PRO A 102 -5.18 21.74 -7.34
C PRO A 102 -4.43 21.86 -8.68
N ALA A 103 -4.22 23.09 -9.17
CA ALA A 103 -3.59 23.33 -10.47
C ALA A 103 -2.20 22.66 -10.60
N LYS A 104 -1.39 22.66 -9.53
CA LYS A 104 -0.10 21.98 -9.50
C LYS A 104 -0.20 20.46 -9.63
N VAL A 105 -1.27 19.87 -9.10
CA VAL A 105 -1.53 18.43 -9.26
C VAL A 105 -1.97 18.14 -10.69
N LEU A 106 -2.81 18.99 -11.31
CA LEU A 106 -3.18 18.86 -12.73
C LEU A 106 -1.96 19.01 -13.66
N GLU A 107 -1.05 19.94 -13.36
CA GLU A 107 0.20 20.16 -14.10
C GLU A 107 1.13 18.92 -14.04
N ALA A 108 1.20 18.26 -12.89
CA ALA A 108 2.00 17.06 -12.69
C ALA A 108 1.37 15.80 -13.31
N ILE A 109 0.08 15.56 -13.04
CA ILE A 109 -0.64 14.38 -13.56
C ILE A 109 -0.89 14.51 -15.07
N LYS A 110 -1.04 15.71 -15.61
CA LYS A 110 -1.48 16.00 -16.99
C LYS A 110 -2.58 15.02 -17.44
N PRO A 111 -3.81 15.16 -16.90
CA PRO A 111 -4.90 14.25 -17.21
C PRO A 111 -5.14 14.14 -18.72
N ILE A 112 -5.51 12.96 -19.17
CA ILE A 112 -5.66 12.63 -20.60
C ILE A 112 -7.11 12.47 -21.06
N GLY A 113 -8.02 12.15 -20.13
CA GLY A 113 -9.46 12.08 -20.39
C GLY A 113 -10.16 13.39 -20.06
N ASN A 114 -11.50 13.40 -20.14
CA ASN A 114 -12.36 14.52 -19.72
C ASN A 114 -13.36 14.14 -18.61
N SER A 115 -13.11 13.04 -17.92
CA SER A 115 -13.97 12.56 -16.84
C SER A 115 -14.09 13.60 -15.72
N GLU A 116 -15.31 13.70 -15.16
CA GLU A 116 -15.58 14.56 -14.00
C GLU A 116 -14.68 14.21 -12.82
N TRP A 117 -14.42 12.92 -12.62
CA TRP A 117 -13.62 12.40 -11.51
C TRP A 117 -12.23 12.01 -11.98
N LEU A 118 -11.22 12.44 -11.25
CA LEU A 118 -9.82 12.08 -11.47
C LEU A 118 -9.33 11.21 -10.31
N PRO A 119 -8.75 10.01 -10.56
CA PRO A 119 -8.09 9.25 -9.52
C PRO A 119 -6.88 10.04 -9.00
N ILE A 120 -6.79 10.18 -7.67
CA ILE A 120 -5.68 10.85 -6.99
C ILE A 120 -4.74 9.87 -6.29
N SER A 121 -5.19 8.62 -6.12
CA SER A 121 -4.40 7.51 -5.61
C SER A 121 -4.93 6.18 -6.10
N LEU A 122 -4.10 5.14 -5.99
CA LEU A 122 -4.47 3.76 -6.25
C LEU A 122 -3.76 2.82 -5.29
N PHE A 123 -4.43 1.72 -4.98
CA PHE A 123 -3.88 0.54 -4.37
C PHE A 123 -4.49 -0.68 -5.04
N ILE A 124 -3.65 -1.58 -5.54
CA ILE A 124 -4.05 -2.80 -6.20
C ILE A 124 -3.98 -3.95 -5.22
N ILE A 125 -5.06 -4.70 -5.12
CA ILE A 125 -5.11 -5.91 -4.32
C ILE A 125 -5.78 -7.06 -5.07
N ILE A 126 -5.16 -8.23 -4.97
CA ILE A 126 -5.49 -9.43 -5.73
C ILE A 126 -5.63 -10.60 -4.73
N PRO A 127 -6.70 -11.40 -4.75
CA PRO A 127 -6.79 -12.58 -3.90
C PRO A 127 -5.69 -13.58 -4.26
N SER A 128 -5.06 -14.21 -3.28
CA SER A 128 -4.07 -15.27 -3.52
C SER A 128 -4.74 -16.65 -3.55
N SER A 129 -3.99 -17.67 -3.96
CA SER A 129 -4.46 -19.06 -3.89
C SER A 129 -4.58 -19.58 -2.46
N ASN A 130 -3.89 -18.95 -1.50
CA ASN A 130 -4.03 -19.25 -0.09
C ASN A 130 -5.29 -18.55 0.47
N PRO A 131 -6.30 -19.29 0.95
CA PRO A 131 -7.56 -18.69 1.39
C PRO A 131 -7.37 -17.62 2.47
N GLY A 132 -7.96 -16.44 2.24
CA GLY A 132 -7.90 -15.30 3.17
C GLY A 132 -6.65 -14.43 3.04
N GLU A 133 -5.69 -14.82 2.21
CA GLU A 133 -4.50 -14.04 1.91
C GLU A 133 -4.67 -13.27 0.58
N TRP A 134 -4.18 -12.04 0.56
CA TRP A 134 -4.26 -11.15 -0.60
C TRP A 134 -2.91 -10.58 -0.96
N VAL A 135 -2.60 -10.49 -2.25
CA VAL A 135 -1.37 -9.90 -2.77
C VAL A 135 -1.60 -8.41 -3.04
N ALA A 136 -0.73 -7.57 -2.49
CA ALA A 136 -0.60 -6.16 -2.83
C ALA A 136 0.38 -6.00 -3.98
N HIS A 137 -0.05 -5.34 -5.06
CA HIS A 137 0.79 -5.12 -6.25
C HIS A 137 1.33 -3.68 -6.28
N ASN A 138 0.52 -2.69 -6.68
CA ASN A 138 0.94 -1.29 -6.73
C ASN A 138 0.24 -0.44 -5.67
N LEU A 139 0.98 0.51 -5.09
CA LEU A 139 0.48 1.61 -4.29
C LEU A 139 1.12 2.90 -4.78
N CYS A 140 0.34 3.84 -5.29
CA CYS A 140 0.85 5.18 -5.57
C CYS A 140 -0.23 6.24 -5.45
N SER A 141 0.22 7.48 -5.44
CA SER A 141 -0.64 8.66 -5.50
C SER A 141 0.11 9.80 -6.18
N PHE A 142 -0.62 10.86 -6.53
CA PHE A 142 -0.01 12.05 -7.09
C PHE A 142 1.02 12.70 -6.16
N ASN A 143 1.03 12.36 -4.85
CA ASN A 143 2.04 12.90 -3.93
C ASN A 143 3.47 12.60 -4.39
N SER A 144 3.68 11.50 -5.11
CA SER A 144 4.97 11.15 -5.70
C SER A 144 5.41 12.09 -6.85
N LEU A 145 4.47 12.87 -7.39
CA LEU A 145 4.64 13.72 -8.56
C LEU A 145 4.74 15.22 -8.20
N VAL A 146 4.49 15.59 -6.94
CA VAL A 146 4.42 16.98 -6.51
C VAL A 146 5.23 17.21 -5.24
N GLU A 147 5.67 18.44 -5.05
CA GLU A 147 6.39 18.88 -3.86
C GLU A 147 5.50 18.88 -2.60
N LYS A 148 6.14 18.75 -1.42
CA LYS A 148 5.47 18.61 -0.11
C LYS A 148 4.29 19.58 0.13
N PRO A 149 4.36 20.89 -0.19
CA PRO A 149 3.25 21.82 0.05
C PRO A 149 1.97 21.49 -0.73
N HIS A 150 2.09 20.72 -1.81
CA HIS A 150 0.97 20.33 -2.66
C HIS A 150 0.51 18.89 -2.42
N GLN A 151 1.18 18.15 -1.53
CA GLN A 151 0.82 16.78 -1.21
C GLN A 151 -0.39 16.71 -0.29
N PHE A 152 -1.22 15.70 -0.48
CA PHE A 152 -2.27 15.36 0.47
C PHE A 152 -1.68 14.48 1.56
N SER A 153 -1.60 15.00 2.78
CA SER A 153 -1.10 14.27 3.95
C SER A 153 -1.73 12.88 4.02
N SER A 154 -0.90 11.86 4.18
CA SER A 154 -1.33 10.48 4.42
C SER A 154 -2.19 9.83 3.33
N LEU A 155 -2.25 10.40 2.12
CA LEU A 155 -3.07 9.88 1.01
C LEU A 155 -2.74 8.42 0.66
N GLY A 156 -1.45 8.08 0.52
CA GLY A 156 -1.04 6.69 0.27
C GLY A 156 -1.41 5.76 1.43
N PHE A 157 -1.28 6.23 2.67
CA PHE A 157 -1.63 5.45 3.85
C PHE A 157 -3.13 5.11 3.87
N LEU A 158 -3.96 6.13 3.70
CA LEU A 158 -5.42 5.98 3.70
C LEU A 158 -5.93 5.15 2.52
N SER A 159 -5.26 5.20 1.36
CA SER A 159 -5.69 4.44 0.18
C SER A 159 -5.54 2.93 0.41
N LYS A 160 -4.39 2.52 0.95
CA LYS A 160 -4.16 1.12 1.34
C LYS A 160 -5.04 0.71 2.53
N ALA A 161 -5.19 1.56 3.55
CA ALA A 161 -6.09 1.30 4.69
C ALA A 161 -7.55 1.07 4.22
N PHE A 162 -8.04 1.91 3.30
CA PHE A 162 -9.37 1.81 2.72
C PHE A 162 -9.57 0.47 2.02
N ALA A 163 -8.63 0.05 1.17
CA ALA A 163 -8.73 -1.22 0.46
C ALA A 163 -8.69 -2.44 1.38
N LEU A 164 -7.80 -2.44 2.38
CA LEU A 164 -7.69 -3.51 3.38
C LEU A 164 -8.98 -3.65 4.20
N TRP A 165 -9.56 -2.51 4.61
CA TRP A 165 -10.86 -2.46 5.27
C TRP A 165 -11.99 -2.92 4.34
N TYR A 166 -12.05 -2.37 3.12
CA TYR A 166 -13.10 -2.63 2.14
C TYR A 166 -13.20 -4.13 1.83
N ALA A 167 -12.06 -4.80 1.63
CA ALA A 167 -12.02 -6.23 1.29
C ALA A 167 -11.89 -7.17 2.48
N ASN A 168 -12.00 -6.68 3.72
CA ASN A 168 -11.90 -7.51 4.93
C ASN A 168 -10.60 -8.33 4.97
N ILE A 169 -9.48 -7.71 4.64
CA ILE A 169 -8.21 -8.42 4.44
C ILE A 169 -7.52 -8.61 5.79
N ALA A 170 -7.48 -9.84 6.29
CA ALA A 170 -6.73 -10.19 7.50
C ALA A 170 -5.22 -10.27 7.22
N ILE A 171 -4.86 -10.82 6.06
CA ILE A 171 -3.48 -11.13 5.69
C ILE A 171 -3.20 -10.57 4.30
N GLN A 172 -2.14 -9.79 4.20
CA GLN A 172 -1.68 -9.23 2.94
C GLN A 172 -0.22 -9.62 2.68
N VAL A 173 0.06 -10.29 1.56
CA VAL A 173 1.41 -10.46 1.05
C VAL A 173 1.76 -9.28 0.15
N GLY A 174 2.99 -8.80 0.22
CA GLY A 174 3.45 -7.72 -0.63
C GLY A 174 4.94 -7.77 -0.88
N MET A 175 5.38 -6.92 -1.80
CA MET A 175 6.76 -6.86 -2.26
C MET A 175 7.22 -5.40 -2.21
N THR A 176 8.44 -5.16 -1.73
CA THR A 176 9.06 -3.83 -1.76
C THR A 176 10.58 -3.97 -1.76
N GLN A 177 11.29 -2.89 -2.08
CA GLN A 177 12.74 -2.87 -1.87
C GLN A 177 13.03 -2.56 -0.40
N TRP A 178 14.07 -3.19 0.16
CA TRP A 178 14.52 -2.89 1.53
C TRP A 178 14.85 -1.41 1.76
N THR A 179 15.36 -0.74 0.72
CA THR A 179 15.72 0.68 0.74
C THR A 179 14.57 1.60 0.35
N SER A 180 13.40 1.06 0.02
CA SER A 180 12.25 1.85 -0.41
C SER A 180 11.61 2.59 0.77
N PRO A 181 11.26 3.88 0.62
CA PRO A 181 10.39 4.58 1.57
C PRO A 181 9.06 3.86 1.83
N ALA A 182 8.58 3.04 0.88
CA ALA A 182 7.36 2.25 1.05
C ALA A 182 7.45 1.24 2.20
N LEU A 183 8.64 0.74 2.54
CA LEU A 183 8.82 -0.15 3.70
C LEU A 183 8.38 0.54 4.99
N LYS A 184 8.74 1.82 5.15
CA LYS A 184 8.31 2.65 6.29
C LYS A 184 6.80 2.84 6.35
N LEU A 185 6.11 2.81 5.22
CA LEU A 185 4.66 2.92 5.18
C LEU A 185 3.99 1.59 5.56
N HIS A 186 4.43 0.50 4.95
CA HIS A 186 3.77 -0.80 5.04
C HIS A 186 3.84 -1.43 6.43
N CYS A 187 4.83 -1.08 7.26
CA CYS A 187 4.93 -1.55 8.64
C CYS A 187 3.91 -0.91 9.60
N ASN A 188 3.09 0.06 9.17
CA ASN A 188 2.10 0.73 10.04
C ASN A 188 0.71 0.10 10.02
N TYR A 189 0.55 -1.07 9.39
CA TYR A 189 -0.76 -1.71 9.24
C TYR A 189 -0.95 -2.92 10.14
N GLY A 190 0.07 -3.39 10.85
CA GLY A 190 0.08 -4.69 11.50
C GLY A 190 1.47 -5.29 11.68
N LYS A 191 1.52 -6.54 12.18
CA LYS A 191 2.78 -7.31 12.29
C LYS A 191 3.33 -7.57 10.87
N PHE A 192 4.64 -7.36 10.69
CA PHE A 192 5.31 -7.39 9.41
C PHE A 192 6.31 -8.55 9.36
N GLU A 193 5.86 -9.69 8.85
CA GLU A 193 6.62 -10.93 8.69
C GLU A 193 7.44 -10.90 7.39
N ILE A 194 8.68 -11.39 7.44
CA ILE A 194 9.59 -11.52 6.31
C ILE A 194 9.39 -12.91 5.71
N LEU A 195 8.97 -12.97 4.43
CA LEU A 195 8.87 -14.23 3.69
C LEU A 195 10.13 -14.50 2.88
N THR A 196 10.67 -13.47 2.24
CA THR A 196 11.95 -13.55 1.55
C THR A 196 12.77 -12.30 1.80
N ALA A 197 14.04 -12.49 2.10
CA ALA A 197 15.02 -11.42 2.24
C ALA A 197 15.78 -11.14 0.93
N TYR A 198 15.91 -12.17 0.09
CA TYR A 198 16.52 -12.11 -1.23
C TYR A 198 15.67 -12.96 -2.20
N THR A 199 15.23 -12.37 -3.30
CA THR A 199 14.23 -12.92 -4.23
C THR A 199 14.78 -12.93 -5.67
N PRO A 200 15.68 -13.86 -6.03
CA PRO A 200 16.39 -13.83 -7.32
C PRO A 200 15.50 -14.02 -8.54
N ILE A 201 14.29 -14.59 -8.36
CA ILE A 201 13.30 -14.73 -9.43
C ILE A 201 12.61 -13.40 -9.80
N HIS A 202 12.72 -12.37 -8.96
CA HIS A 202 12.16 -11.05 -9.22
C HIS A 202 13.13 -10.17 -10.02
N SER A 203 12.63 -9.15 -10.73
CA SER A 203 13.44 -8.20 -11.51
C SER A 203 14.55 -7.51 -10.71
N TYR A 204 14.35 -7.39 -9.40
CA TYR A 204 15.37 -6.93 -8.45
C TYR A 204 15.55 -8.03 -7.40
N ALA A 205 16.72 -8.69 -7.40
CA ALA A 205 16.97 -9.80 -6.49
C ALA A 205 16.94 -9.37 -5.01
N THR A 206 17.24 -8.11 -4.70
CA THR A 206 17.15 -7.54 -3.34
C THR A 206 15.72 -7.18 -2.92
N THR A 207 14.69 -7.73 -3.58
CA THR A 207 13.29 -7.49 -3.21
C THR A 207 12.94 -8.27 -1.94
N LEU A 208 12.34 -7.56 -0.98
CA LEU A 208 11.73 -8.11 0.22
C LEU A 208 10.29 -8.50 -0.08
N THR A 209 9.97 -9.78 0.08
CA THR A 209 8.58 -10.24 0.15
C THR A 209 8.16 -10.35 1.61
N TYR A 210 7.02 -9.80 1.95
CA TYR A 210 6.53 -9.75 3.32
C TYR A 210 5.09 -10.22 3.42
N ARG A 211 4.73 -10.75 4.59
CA ARG A 211 3.34 -10.95 5.01
C ARG A 211 3.00 -9.93 6.09
N LEU A 212 1.90 -9.23 5.89
CA LEU A 212 1.35 -8.25 6.80
C LEU A 212 0.10 -8.84 7.44
N ILE A 213 0.13 -9.01 8.75
CA ILE A 213 -1.03 -9.40 9.56
C ILE A 213 -1.76 -8.12 9.96
N VAL A 214 -2.83 -7.80 9.24
CA VAL A 214 -3.52 -6.52 9.30
C VAL A 214 -4.22 -6.35 10.65
N ASP A 215 -3.92 -5.25 11.33
CA ASP A 215 -4.53 -4.90 12.61
C ASP A 215 -4.88 -3.40 12.68
N PRO A 216 -6.14 -3.03 12.38
CA PRO A 216 -6.61 -1.65 12.38
C PRO A 216 -6.51 -0.95 13.72
N LYS A 217 -6.38 -1.68 14.84
CA LYS A 217 -6.28 -1.07 16.17
C LYS A 217 -5.06 -0.16 16.29
N PHE A 218 -4.03 -0.43 15.49
CA PHE A 218 -2.79 0.33 15.48
C PHE A 218 -2.68 1.36 14.36
N TRP A 219 -3.61 1.40 13.40
CA TRP A 219 -3.52 2.34 12.28
C TRP A 219 -3.48 3.79 12.76
N GLY A 220 -4.17 4.09 13.87
CA GLY A 220 -4.15 5.41 14.46
C GLY A 220 -2.78 5.88 14.90
N ASN A 221 -1.89 4.95 15.23
CA ASN A 221 -0.52 5.26 15.64
C ASN A 221 0.30 5.86 14.50
N PHE A 222 -0.09 5.65 13.24
CA PHE A 222 0.54 6.30 12.08
C PHE A 222 0.56 7.84 12.20
N PHE A 223 -0.46 8.41 12.85
CA PHE A 223 -0.63 9.85 13.00
C PHE A 223 -0.01 10.43 14.28
N LYS A 224 0.45 9.57 15.20
CA LYS A 224 1.01 10.00 16.48
C LYS A 224 2.46 10.45 16.32
N GLU A 225 2.85 11.53 16.99
CA GLU A 225 4.24 11.99 16.98
C GLU A 225 5.18 11.04 17.75
N ASN A 226 4.68 10.41 18.82
CA ASN A 226 5.45 9.45 19.60
C ASN A 226 5.53 8.09 18.88
N LEU A 227 6.75 7.70 18.51
CA LEU A 227 7.03 6.45 17.81
C LEU A 227 6.91 5.23 18.72
N ASP A 228 7.12 5.39 20.04
CA ASP A 228 7.04 4.27 21.00
C ASP A 228 5.63 3.66 21.07
N GLU A 229 4.62 4.49 20.80
CA GLU A 229 3.21 4.06 20.75
C GLU A 229 2.86 3.32 19.46
N ARG A 230 3.77 3.22 18.49
CA ARG A 230 3.58 2.49 17.21
C ARG A 230 4.02 1.03 17.29
N SER A 231 4.44 0.55 18.46
CA SER A 231 5.00 -0.80 18.61
C SER A 231 3.92 -1.88 18.49
N TYR A 232 4.18 -2.85 17.62
CA TYR A 232 3.46 -4.12 17.55
C TYR A 232 4.17 -5.21 18.39
N ALA A 233 5.22 -4.80 19.13
CA ALA A 233 6.27 -5.69 19.63
C ALA A 233 5.99 -6.25 21.04
N GLU A 234 4.78 -6.13 21.57
CA GLU A 234 4.45 -6.75 22.86
C GLU A 234 4.73 -8.26 22.86
N ASP A 235 4.59 -8.91 21.70
CA ASP A 235 4.82 -10.35 21.52
C ASP A 235 6.11 -10.71 20.77
N LEU A 236 6.95 -9.72 20.44
CA LEU A 236 8.17 -9.93 19.65
C LEU A 236 9.42 -9.80 20.52
N VAL A 237 10.39 -10.68 20.30
CA VAL A 237 11.73 -10.63 20.91
C VAL A 237 12.80 -10.58 19.84
N ALA A 238 13.93 -9.95 20.15
CA ALA A 238 15.06 -9.90 19.23
C ALA A 238 15.59 -11.32 18.98
N SER A 239 15.75 -11.67 17.71
CA SER A 239 16.44 -12.88 17.28
C SER A 239 17.97 -12.65 17.28
N PRO A 240 18.81 -13.69 17.12
CA PRO A 240 20.26 -13.49 16.95
C PRO A 240 20.64 -12.85 15.62
N TYR A 241 19.69 -12.68 14.69
CA TYR A 241 19.95 -12.24 13.32
C TYR A 241 19.84 -10.72 13.15
N ARG A 242 20.71 -10.18 12.30
CA ARG A 242 20.66 -8.80 11.81
C ARG A 242 20.84 -8.82 10.30
N VAL A 243 20.11 -7.96 9.62
CA VAL A 243 20.17 -7.85 8.16
C VAL A 243 20.68 -6.47 7.79
N ASP A 244 21.71 -6.40 6.94
CA ASP A 244 22.24 -5.18 6.36
C ASP A 244 21.77 -5.06 4.90
N PRO A 245 20.73 -4.25 4.60
CA PRO A 245 20.20 -4.13 3.24
C PRO A 245 21.19 -3.57 2.21
N ALA A 246 22.26 -2.90 2.66
CA ALA A 246 23.29 -2.39 1.77
C ALA A 246 24.28 -3.48 1.32
N LYS A 247 24.22 -4.68 1.92
CA LYS A 247 25.10 -5.81 1.61
C LYS A 247 24.28 -6.98 1.10
N GLU A 248 24.38 -7.24 -0.20
CA GLU A 248 23.70 -8.36 -0.85
C GLU A 248 23.95 -9.70 -0.14
N GLN A 249 25.20 -9.98 0.25
CA GLN A 249 25.52 -11.20 0.99
C GLN A 249 24.75 -11.30 2.31
N SER A 250 24.50 -10.19 3.01
CA SER A 250 23.69 -10.20 4.23
C SER A 250 22.23 -10.60 3.96
N LEU A 251 21.69 -10.25 2.80
CA LEU A 251 20.34 -10.65 2.39
C LEU A 251 20.30 -12.14 2.04
N ILE A 252 21.31 -12.64 1.31
CA ILE A 252 21.45 -14.05 0.93
C ILE A 252 21.64 -14.94 2.16
N ASP A 253 22.50 -14.53 3.09
CA ASP A 253 22.77 -15.27 4.33
C ASP A 253 21.49 -15.40 5.15
N PHE A 254 20.73 -14.31 5.29
CA PHE A 254 19.47 -14.35 6.02
C PHE A 254 18.36 -15.09 5.26
N GLN A 255 18.31 -15.01 3.93
CA GLN A 255 17.41 -15.85 3.12
C GLN A 255 17.68 -17.34 3.39
N SER A 256 18.95 -17.72 3.51
CA SER A 256 19.33 -19.10 3.83
C SER A 256 18.91 -19.53 5.25
N VAL A 257 18.66 -18.59 6.16
CA VAL A 257 18.08 -18.86 7.48
C VAL A 257 16.58 -19.10 7.35
N LEU A 258 15.87 -18.23 6.62
CA LEU A 258 14.44 -18.37 6.35
C LEU A 258 14.08 -19.72 5.70
N GLU A 259 14.96 -20.24 4.83
CA GLU A 259 14.76 -21.53 4.16
C GLU A 259 15.04 -22.75 5.05
N ARG A 260 15.82 -22.59 6.12
CA ARG A 260 16.23 -23.68 7.02
C ARG A 260 15.37 -23.80 8.26
N GLU A 261 14.80 -22.69 8.73
CA GLU A 261 14.08 -22.64 9.99
C GLU A 261 12.56 -22.67 9.81
N GLU A 262 11.86 -23.37 10.71
CA GLU A 262 10.39 -23.39 10.77
C GLU A 262 9.80 -22.23 11.58
N ARG A 263 10.56 -21.13 11.73
CA ARG A 263 10.17 -19.96 12.53
C ARG A 263 9.89 -18.75 11.65
N ASN A 264 8.90 -17.97 12.06
CA ASN A 264 8.57 -16.72 11.40
C ASN A 264 9.43 -15.59 11.97
N TYR A 265 9.91 -14.74 11.06
CA TYR A 265 10.75 -13.61 11.38
C TYR A 265 10.07 -12.29 11.01
N TYR A 266 10.30 -11.26 11.80
CA TYR A 266 9.56 -10.01 11.72
C TYR A 266 10.50 -8.81 11.72
N LEU A 267 10.02 -7.72 11.09
CA LEU A 267 10.60 -6.40 11.26
C LEU A 267 9.78 -5.58 12.25
N ASN A 268 10.47 -4.76 13.04
CA ASN A 268 9.83 -3.83 13.97
C ASN A 268 9.57 -2.49 13.28
N ALA A 269 8.30 -2.05 13.25
CA ALA A 269 7.89 -0.80 12.65
C ALA A 269 8.60 0.43 13.27
N ILE A 270 8.81 0.45 14.58
CA ILE A 270 9.51 1.55 15.27
C ILE A 270 10.95 1.65 14.79
N GLU A 271 11.63 0.51 14.68
CA GLU A 271 13.00 0.48 14.21
C GLU A 271 13.11 0.96 12.76
N ILE A 272 12.24 0.46 11.87
CA ILE A 272 12.18 0.88 10.47
C ILE A 272 11.96 2.39 10.33
N LEU A 273 11.04 2.94 11.13
CA LEU A 273 10.69 4.37 11.07
C LEU A 273 11.87 5.25 11.52
N ASN A 274 12.53 4.87 12.62
CA ASN A 274 13.61 5.64 13.24
C ASN A 274 14.93 5.57 12.49
N LYS A 275 15.16 4.52 11.71
CA LYS A 275 16.44 4.36 11.01
C LYS A 275 16.44 5.00 9.61
N PRO A 276 17.60 5.49 9.14
CA PRO A 276 17.78 5.83 7.73
C PRO A 276 17.48 4.64 6.82
N LEU A 277 17.06 4.92 5.58
CA LEU A 277 16.85 3.87 4.59
C LEU A 277 18.16 3.15 4.30
N GLY A 278 18.11 1.82 4.24
CA GLY A 278 19.29 0.97 3.98
C GLY A 278 20.19 0.70 5.18
N SER A 279 19.87 1.21 6.37
CA SER A 279 20.61 0.84 7.58
C SER A 279 20.40 -0.63 7.97
N PRO A 280 21.31 -1.25 8.72
CA PRO A 280 21.07 -2.59 9.27
C PRO A 280 19.87 -2.64 10.23
N TYR A 281 19.03 -3.67 10.08
CA TYR A 281 17.85 -3.94 10.89
C TYR A 281 18.07 -5.13 11.81
N GLN A 282 17.54 -5.03 13.04
CA GLN A 282 17.38 -6.15 13.93
C GLN A 282 16.21 -7.01 13.45
N ILE A 283 16.41 -8.33 13.45
CA ILE A 283 15.34 -9.27 13.13
C ILE A 283 14.69 -9.74 14.43
N TYR A 284 13.37 -9.86 14.43
CA TYR A 284 12.59 -10.29 15.58
C TYR A 284 11.89 -11.62 15.30
N GLN A 285 11.54 -12.34 16.35
CA GLN A 285 10.71 -13.55 16.32
C GLN A 285 9.62 -13.44 17.39
N GLU A 286 8.58 -14.26 17.32
CA GLU A 286 7.59 -14.34 18.39
C GLU A 286 8.21 -14.91 19.67
N LYS A 287 7.71 -14.47 20.83
CA LYS A 287 8.12 -14.94 22.16
C LYS A 287 7.96 -16.45 22.35
#